data_AF-A0A4P6VQE0-F1
#
_entry.id   AF-A0A4P6VQE0-F1
#
_cell.length_a   1.000
_cell.length_b   1.000
_cell.length_c   1.000
_cell.angle_alpha   90.00
_cell.angle_beta   90.00
_cell.angle_gamma   90.00
#
_symmetry.space_group_name_H-M   'P 1'
#
loop_
_entity.id
_entity.type
_entity.pdbx_description
1 polymer ?
#
loop_
_entity_poly.entity_id
_entity_poly.type
_entity_poly.pdbx_seq_one_letter_code
_entity_poly.pdbx_strand_id
1 'polypeptide(L)' 'MSIEQFESLGLWFGLGILYLFIIMAIRDVLKKSNAPKFGQFFVWLVLFLSPAVFIIKNIVPYFFEQ' A
#
# COMPACT_ATOMS: atom_id res chain seq x y z
N MET A 1 -10.09 7.11 24.05
CA MET A 1 -10.29 6.58 22.68
C MET A 1 -11.77 6.30 22.53
N SER A 2 -12.46 6.99 21.62
CA SER A 2 -13.85 6.65 21.29
C SER A 2 -13.90 5.31 20.53
N ILE A 3 -15.07 4.68 20.48
CA ILE A 3 -15.26 3.43 19.71
C ILE A 3 -14.88 3.63 18.24
N GLU A 4 -15.22 4.77 17.64
CA GLU A 4 -14.87 5.13 16.27
C GLU A 4 -13.34 5.21 16.04
N GLN A 5 -12.59 5.72 17.02
CA GLN A 5 -11.13 5.76 16.96
C GLN A 5 -10.53 4.35 17.04
N PHE A 6 -11.14 3.45 17.81
CA PHE A 6 -10.69 2.07 17.92
C PHE A 6 -10.97 1.29 16.63
N GLU A 7 -12.17 1.45 16.06
CA GLU A 7 -12.56 0.83 14.79
C GLU A 7 -11.68 1.30 13.63
N SER A 8 -11.45 2.62 13.52
CA SER A 8 -10.56 3.17 12.48
C SER A 8 -9.13 2.64 12.64
N LEU A 9 -8.56 2.64 13.85
CA LEU A 9 -7.24 2.06 14.08
C LEU A 9 -7.18 0.57 13.71
N GLY A 10 -8.20 -0.22 14.07
CA GLY A 10 -8.28 -1.62 13.69
C GLY A 10 -8.32 -1.81 12.17
N LEU A 11 -9.07 -0.98 11.45
CA LEU A 11 -9.13 -0.99 9.98
C LEU A 11 -7.77 -0.67 9.36
N TRP A 12 -7.10 0.40 9.81
CA TRP A 12 -5.77 0.78 9.32
C TRP A 12 -4.72 -0.29 9.59
N PHE A 13 -4.76 -0.89 10.78
CA PHE A 13 -3.82 -1.94 11.16
C PHE A 13 -4.07 -3.23 10.37
N GLY A 14 -5.34 -3.62 10.21
CA GLY A 14 -5.74 -4.77 9.40
C GLY A 14 -5.36 -4.61 7.93
N LEU A 15 -5.64 -3.45 7.34
CA LEU A 15 -5.22 -3.12 5.98
C LEU A 15 -3.69 -3.09 5.84
N GLY A 16 -2.98 -2.54 6.83
CA GLY A 16 -1.51 -2.53 6.85
C GLY A 16 -0.91 -3.93 6.87
N ILE A 17 -1.42 -4.82 7.73
CA ILE A 17 -1.00 -6.24 7.78
C ILE A 17 -1.31 -6.95 6.46
N LEU A 18 -2.51 -6.75 5.92
CA LEU A 18 -2.89 -7.33 4.63
C LEU A 18 -1.95 -6.87 3.51
N TYR A 19 -1.61 -5.58 3.47
CA TYR A 19 -0.70 -5.02 2.50
C TYR A 19 0.71 -5.60 2.62
N LEU A 20 1.20 -5.81 3.85
CA LEU A 20 2.46 -6.51 4.10
C LEU A 20 2.45 -7.93 3.53
N PHE A 21 1.36 -8.69 3.76
CA PHE A 21 1.23 -10.03 3.17
C PHE A 21 1.24 -10.01 1.65
N ILE A 22 0.62 -9.00 1.01
CA ILE A 22 0.65 -8.84 -0.44
C ILE A 22 2.08 -8.58 -0.92
N ILE A 23 2.83 -7.68 -0.29
CA ILE A 23 4.24 -7.41 -0.63
C ILE A 23 5.06 -8.70 -0.53
N MET A 24 4.89 -9.46 0.56
CA MET A 24 5.60 -10.72 0.77
C MET A 24 5.25 -11.75 -0.30
N ALA A 25 3.97 -11.90 -0.61
CA ALA A 25 3.49 -12.83 -1.64
C ALA A 25 4.02 -12.45 -3.04
N ILE A 26 3.97 -11.16 -3.41
CA ILE A 26 4.53 -10.67 -4.67
C ILE A 26 6.03 -10.96 -4.72
N ARG A 27 6.77 -10.65 -3.65
CA ARG A 27 8.21 -10.91 -3.59
C ARG A 27 8.53 -12.39 -3.78
N ASP A 28 7.71 -13.28 -3.23
CA ASP A 28 7.86 -14.72 -3.40
C ASP A 28 7.55 -15.15 -4.85
N VAL A 29 6.44 -14.65 -5.43
CA VAL A 29 6.08 -14.90 -6.84
C VAL A 29 7.15 -14.41 -7.80
N LEU A 30 7.73 -13.22 -7.58
CA LEU A 30 8.81 -12.68 -8.43
C LEU A 30 10.07 -13.53 -8.38
N LYS A 31 10.41 -14.07 -7.20
CA LYS A 31 11.54 -15.00 -7.06
C LYS A 31 11.26 -16.34 -7.73
N LYS A 32 10.05 -16.88 -7.57
CA LYS A 32 9.68 -18.20 -8.11
C LYS A 32 9.46 -18.21 -9.63
N SER A 33 8.99 -17.10 -10.19
CA SER A 33 8.73 -16.95 -11.63
C SER A 33 9.98 -16.66 -12.46
N ASN A 34 11.16 -16.43 -11.85
CA ASN A 34 12.36 -15.94 -12.54
C ASN A 34 12.06 -14.74 -13.46
N ALA A 35 11.15 -13.85 -13.02
CA ALA A 35 10.70 -12.75 -13.85
C ALA A 35 11.87 -11.84 -14.26
N PRO A 36 11.93 -11.38 -15.52
CA PRO A 36 12.97 -10.47 -15.96
C PRO A 36 12.94 -9.17 -15.15
N LYS A 37 14.11 -8.55 -14.94
CA LYS A 37 14.25 -7.34 -14.09
C LYS A 37 13.28 -6.21 -14.47
N PHE A 38 12.98 -6.07 -15.76
CA PHE A 38 11.98 -5.11 -16.26
C PHE A 38 10.57 -5.39 -15.75
N GLY A 39 10.12 -6.65 -15.78
CA GLY A 39 8.80 -7.04 -15.25
C GLY A 39 8.72 -6.85 -13.74
N GLN A 40 9.79 -7.17 -13.00
CA GLN A 40 9.85 -6.91 -11.56
C GLN A 40 9.69 -5.41 -11.25
N PHE A 41 10.30 -4.54 -12.03
CA PHE A 41 10.19 -3.09 -11.85
C PHE A 41 8.73 -2.60 -11.94
N PHE A 42 7.97 -3.02 -12.96
CA PHE A 42 6.57 -2.63 -13.10
C PHE A 42 5.67 -3.17 -11.99
N VAL A 43 5.94 -4.39 -11.53
CA VAL A 43 5.20 -4.99 -10.41
C VAL A 43 5.38 -4.17 -9.14
N TRP A 44 6.63 -3.77 -8.84
CA TRP A 44 6.91 -2.88 -7.71
C TRP A 44 6.31 -1.48 -7.91
N LEU A 45 6.37 -0.92 -9.12
CA LEU A 45 5.78 0.39 -9.44
C LEU A 45 4.27 0.40 -9.20
N VAL A 46 3.54 -0.56 -9.76
CA VAL A 46 2.08 -0.67 -9.60
C VAL A 46 1.69 -0.97 -8.15
N LEU A 47 2.47 -1.79 -7.44
CA LEU A 47 2.22 -2.11 -6.03
C LEU A 47 2.26 -0.84 -5.17
N PHE A 48 3.27 0.01 -5.35
CA PHE A 48 3.39 1.28 -4.61
C PHE A 48 2.49 2.39 -5.15
N LEU A 49 1.95 2.27 -6.36
CA LEU A 49 1.06 3.28 -6.95
C LEU A 49 -0.21 3.47 -6.11
N SER A 50 -0.80 2.38 -5.62
CA SER A 50 -2.01 2.40 -4.80
C SER A 50 -1.88 3.25 -3.53
N PRO A 51 -0.90 2.98 -2.63
CA PRO A 51 -0.69 3.84 -1.47
C PRO A 51 -0.20 5.24 -1.84
N ALA A 52 0.57 5.42 -2.93
CA ALA A 52 1.00 6.75 -3.36
C ALA A 52 -0.19 7.66 -3.73
N VAL A 53 -1.16 7.14 -4.50
CA VAL A 53 -2.38 7.90 -4.84
C VAL A 53 -3.20 8.20 -3.60
N PHE A 54 -3.29 7.25 -2.67
CA PHE A 54 -3.97 7.46 -1.40
C PHE A 54 -3.33 8.59 -0.60
N ILE A 55 -2.01 8.61 -0.49
CA ILE A 55 -1.25 9.67 0.21
C ILE A 55 -1.48 11.03 -0.47
N ILE A 56 -1.38 11.10 -1.81
CA ILE A 56 -1.61 12.34 -2.57
C ILE A 56 -3.01 12.90 -2.28
N LYS A 57 -4.05 12.05 -2.30
CA LYS A 57 -5.42 12.46 -2.00
C LYS A 57 -5.61 12.99 -0.57
N ASN A 58 -4.84 12.52 0.40
CA ASN A 58 -4.94 13.00 1.78
C ASN A 58 -4.10 14.26 2.01
N ILE A 59 -2.94 14.37 1.33
CA ILE A 59 -1.98 15.46 1.55
C ILE A 59 -2.34 16.70 0.72
N VAL A 60 -2.75 16.55 -0.53
CA VAL A 60 -3.00 17.69 -1.43
C VAL A 60 -4.10 18.62 -0.89
N PRO A 61 -5.26 18.15 -0.42
CA PRO A 61 -6.27 19.03 0.17
C PRO A 61 -5.73 19.84 1.35
N TYR A 62 -4.86 19.24 2.18
CA TYR A 62 -4.25 19.93 3.31
C TYR A 62 -3.39 21.14 2.92
N PHE A 63 -2.87 21.20 1.68
CA PHE A 63 -2.06 22.33 1.20
C PHE A 63 -2.83 23.32 0.34
N PHE A 64 -3.92 22.90 -0.32
CA PHE A 64 -4.70 23.74 -1.23
C PHE A 64 -5.98 24.32 -0.60
N GLU A 65 -6.53 23.71 0.46
CA GLU A 65 -7.70 24.20 1.21
C GLU A 65 -7.31 24.86 2.55
N GLN A 66 -6.06 25.33 2.69
CA GLN A 66 -5.68 26.24 3.79
C GLN A 66 -6.39 27.58 3.64
#